data_AF-A0A7W5H2H5-F1
#
_entry.id   AF-A0A7W5H2H5-F1
#
_cell.length_a   1.000
_cell.length_b   1.000
_cell.length_c   1.000
_cell.angle_alpha   90.00
_cell.angle_beta   90.00
_cell.angle_gamma   90.00
#
_symmetry.space_group_name_H-M   'P 1'
#
loop_
_entity.id
_entity.type
_entity.pdbx_description
1 polymer ?
#
loop_
_entity_poly.entity_id
_entity_poly.type
_entity_poly.pdbx_seq_one_letter_code
_entity_poly.pdbx_strand_id
1 'polypeptide(L)'
;MEGLVEWGYIGLFIASFLAATILPIGSEIVFAGLIYGGWDVWTCIAVATIGNTLGGITTYWLGRLGKIEWIEKYMKIKKEKVERFEQKMYNRGDWLAVFSFVPGIGDVIVVACGYFRTNFWGTTIAMTIGKFGRYVIWMYVQGWLMH
;
A
#
# COMPACT_ATOMS: atom_id res chain seq x y z
N MET A 1 18.53 -3.06 -5.91
CA MET A 1 17.32 -3.67 -6.51
C MET A 1 17.65 -4.98 -7.20
N GLU A 2 18.71 -5.05 -8.01
CA GLU A 2 19.18 -6.30 -8.66
C GLU A 2 19.27 -7.49 -7.69
N GLY A 3 19.95 -7.34 -6.54
CA GLY A 3 20.01 -8.39 -5.51
C GLY A 3 18.67 -8.79 -4.85
N LEU A 4 17.57 -8.06 -5.06
CA LEU A 4 16.21 -8.52 -4.69
C LEU A 4 15.55 -9.33 -5.81
N VAL A 5 15.92 -9.11 -7.07
CA VAL A 5 15.45 -9.94 -8.19
C VAL A 5 16.10 -11.33 -8.11
N GLU A 6 17.37 -11.40 -7.76
CA GLU A 6 18.11 -12.66 -7.50
C GLU A 6 17.45 -13.53 -6.40
N TRP A 7 16.74 -12.90 -5.44
CA TRP A 7 16.06 -13.59 -4.33
C TRP A 7 14.65 -14.07 -4.71
N GLY A 8 14.24 -13.96 -5.97
CA GLY A 8 12.98 -14.50 -6.46
C GLY A 8 11.76 -13.96 -5.72
N TYR A 9 10.80 -14.84 -5.43
CA TYR A 9 9.61 -14.51 -4.63
C TYR A 9 9.93 -13.90 -3.25
N ILE A 10 11.03 -14.28 -2.59
CA ILE A 10 11.40 -13.73 -1.28
C ILE A 10 11.79 -12.26 -1.42
N GLY A 11 12.60 -11.94 -2.43
CA GLY A 11 12.99 -10.57 -2.72
C GLY A 11 11.81 -9.70 -3.17
N LEU A 12 10.87 -10.26 -3.93
CA LEU A 12 9.60 -9.59 -4.27
C LEU A 12 8.75 -9.29 -3.03
N PHE A 13 8.59 -10.26 -2.13
CA PHE A 13 7.88 -10.06 -0.86
C PHE A 13 8.49 -8.90 -0.05
N ILE A 14 9.82 -8.91 0.12
CA ILE A 14 10.55 -7.87 0.86
C ILE A 14 10.39 -6.51 0.16
N ALA A 15 10.55 -6.44 -1.16
CA ALA A 15 10.38 -5.21 -1.93
C ALA A 15 8.96 -4.64 -1.76
N SER A 16 7.94 -5.47 -1.96
CA SER A 16 6.52 -5.10 -1.81
C SER A 16 6.14 -4.69 -0.39
N PHE A 17 6.71 -5.35 0.63
CA PHE A 17 6.52 -4.97 2.03
C PHE A 17 7.13 -3.61 2.34
N LEU A 18 8.41 -3.40 2.00
CA LEU A 18 9.12 -2.15 2.29
C LEU A 18 8.54 -0.96 1.52
N ALA A 19 8.12 -1.17 0.27
CA ALA A 19 7.45 -0.19 -0.59
C ALA A 19 6.16 0.36 0.05
N ALA A 20 5.43 -0.49 0.77
CA ALA A 20 4.15 -0.17 1.41
C ALA A 20 4.30 0.34 2.86
N THR A 21 5.53 0.39 3.39
CA THR A 21 5.78 0.71 4.81
C THR A 21 6.45 2.07 5.01
N ILE A 22 7.65 2.27 4.46
CA ILE A 22 8.52 3.42 4.77
C ILE A 22 9.24 3.97 3.53
N LEU A 23 9.51 3.13 2.53
CA LEU A 23 10.42 3.47 1.44
C LEU A 23 9.65 3.74 0.14
N PRO A 24 9.85 4.91 -0.52
CA PRO A 24 9.30 5.19 -1.85
C PRO A 24 10.10 4.43 -2.94
N ILE A 25 10.29 3.13 -2.74
CA ILE A 25 10.97 2.22 -3.67
C ILE A 25 9.88 1.40 -4.37
N GLY A 26 9.77 1.54 -5.69
CA GLY A 26 8.77 0.81 -6.48
C GLY A 26 9.06 -0.69 -6.49
N SER A 27 8.26 -1.47 -5.76
CA SER A 27 8.20 -2.93 -5.85
C SER A 27 7.99 -3.46 -7.29
N GLU A 28 7.39 -2.62 -8.12
CA GLU A 28 7.11 -2.78 -9.53
C GLU A 28 8.35 -3.14 -10.36
N ILE A 29 9.54 -2.63 -9.99
CA ILE A 29 10.80 -2.94 -10.68
C ILE A 29 11.23 -4.40 -10.41
N VAL A 30 11.07 -4.88 -9.17
CA VAL A 30 11.37 -6.29 -8.83
C VAL A 30 10.33 -7.22 -9.45
N PHE A 31 9.06 -6.82 -9.42
CA PHE A 31 7.95 -7.53 -10.07
C PHE A 31 8.19 -7.69 -11.59
N ALA A 32 8.51 -6.61 -12.30
CA ALA A 32 8.82 -6.65 -13.73
C ALA A 32 10.07 -7.47 -14.04
N GLY A 33 11.13 -7.36 -13.22
CA GLY A 33 12.35 -8.15 -13.37
C GLY A 33 12.11 -9.66 -13.27
N LEU A 34 11.23 -10.11 -12.37
CA LEU A 34 10.87 -11.52 -12.23
C LEU A 34 10.01 -12.03 -13.38
N ILE A 35 9.05 -11.23 -13.85
CA ILE A 35 8.25 -11.58 -15.05
C ILE A 35 9.17 -11.72 -16.28
N TYR A 36 10.08 -10.77 -16.49
CA TYR A 36 11.06 -10.84 -17.59
C TYR A 36 12.03 -12.03 -17.44
N GLY A 37 12.36 -12.40 -16.21
CA GLY A 37 13.10 -13.62 -15.87
C GLY A 37 12.31 -14.94 -16.03
N GLY A 38 11.08 -14.91 -16.53
CA GLY A 38 10.26 -16.10 -16.80
C GLY A 38 9.60 -16.74 -15.57
N TRP A 39 9.51 -16.03 -14.44
CA TRP A 39 8.82 -16.52 -13.25
C TRP A 39 7.29 -16.51 -13.41
N ASP A 40 6.57 -17.36 -12.67
CA ASP A 40 5.11 -17.41 -12.75
C ASP A 40 4.47 -16.10 -12.27
N VAL A 41 3.71 -15.48 -13.16
CA VAL A 41 3.13 -14.16 -12.98
C VAL A 41 2.08 -14.16 -11.87
N TRP A 42 1.26 -15.21 -11.76
CA TRP A 42 0.22 -15.28 -10.73
C TRP A 42 0.80 -15.46 -9.34
N THR A 43 1.86 -16.26 -9.20
CA THR A 43 2.64 -16.38 -7.97
C THR A 43 3.31 -15.05 -7.62
N CYS A 44 3.87 -14.34 -8.60
CA CYS A 44 4.39 -12.98 -8.37
C CYS A 44 3.31 -12.03 -7.86
N ILE A 45 2.11 -12.01 -8.47
CA ILE A 45 0.97 -11.18 -8.03
C ILE A 45 0.57 -11.54 -6.60
N ALA A 46 0.44 -12.82 -6.27
CA ALA A 46 0.04 -13.27 -4.93
C ALA A 46 1.08 -12.85 -3.87
N VAL A 47 2.35 -13.16 -4.10
CA VAL A 47 3.46 -12.83 -3.19
C VAL A 47 3.60 -11.32 -2.99
N ALA A 48 3.55 -10.55 -4.08
CA ALA A 48 3.65 -9.09 -4.04
C ALA A 48 2.44 -8.46 -3.33
N THR A 49 1.23 -9.02 -3.52
CA THR A 49 0.02 -8.57 -2.82
C THR A 49 0.11 -8.84 -1.32
N ILE A 50 0.54 -10.04 -0.90
CA ILE A 50 0.68 -10.38 0.52
C ILE A 50 1.72 -9.47 1.20
N GLY A 51 2.91 -9.31 0.59
CA GLY A 51 3.95 -8.42 1.12
C GLY A 51 3.46 -6.97 1.25
N ASN A 52 2.84 -6.44 0.18
CA ASN A 52 2.32 -5.07 0.15
C ASN A 52 1.16 -4.85 1.15
N THR A 53 0.25 -5.81 1.31
CA THR A 53 -0.80 -5.76 2.34
C THR A 53 -0.21 -5.77 3.74
N LEU A 54 0.77 -6.63 4.04
CA LEU A 54 1.42 -6.66 5.36
C LEU A 54 2.16 -5.36 5.67
N GLY A 55 2.87 -4.77 4.71
CA GLY A 55 3.50 -3.45 4.88
C GLY A 55 2.47 -2.34 5.09
N GLY A 56 1.35 -2.39 4.35
CA GLY A 56 0.22 -1.49 4.54
C GLY A 56 -0.45 -1.61 5.91
N ILE A 57 -0.55 -2.83 6.46
CA ILE A 57 -1.01 -3.06 7.83
C ILE A 57 -0.05 -2.40 8.82
N THR A 58 1.27 -2.54 8.62
CA THR A 58 2.28 -1.82 9.44
C THR A 58 2.09 -0.30 9.35
N THR A 59 1.91 0.25 8.16
CA THR A 59 1.62 1.68 7.92
C THR A 59 0.34 2.17 8.60
N TYR A 60 -0.72 1.36 8.57
CA TYR A 60 -1.96 1.64 9.29
C TYR A 60 -1.70 1.72 10.81
N TRP A 61 -0.94 0.78 11.38
CA TRP A 61 -0.59 0.81 12.80
C TRP A 61 0.32 1.99 13.17
N LEU A 62 1.26 2.37 12.31
CA LEU A 62 2.07 3.59 12.48
C LEU A 62 1.17 4.84 12.50
N GLY A 63 0.22 4.94 11.57
CA GLY A 63 -0.79 6.01 11.58
C GLY A 63 -1.61 6.03 12.86
N ARG A 64 -2.02 4.86 13.35
CA ARG A 64 -2.83 4.69 14.58
C ARG A 64 -2.13 5.11 15.87
N LEU A 65 -0.79 5.07 15.89
CA LEU A 65 0.05 5.61 16.97
C LEU A 65 0.20 7.14 16.90
N GLY A 66 -0.17 7.76 15.78
CA GLY A 66 -0.19 9.21 15.60
C GLY A 66 -1.11 9.90 16.60
N LYS A 67 -0.66 11.05 17.12
CA LYS A 67 -1.40 11.88 18.08
C LYS A 67 -2.00 13.11 17.40
N ILE A 68 -3.15 13.60 17.88
CA ILE A 68 -3.85 14.72 17.22
C ILE A 68 -3.03 16.01 17.28
N GLU A 69 -2.26 16.17 18.35
CA GLU A 69 -1.32 17.27 18.55
C GLU A 69 -0.21 17.32 17.46
N TRP A 70 0.06 16.21 16.76
CA TRP A 70 1.02 16.18 15.66
C TRP A 70 0.43 16.76 14.37
N ILE A 71 -0.84 16.52 14.05
CA ILE A 71 -1.46 17.10 12.85
C ILE A 71 -1.57 18.63 12.99
N GLU A 72 -1.97 19.11 14.15
CA GLU A 72 -2.05 20.56 14.41
C GLU A 72 -0.66 21.22 14.34
N LYS A 73 0.38 20.56 14.88
CA LYS A 73 1.76 21.07 14.90
C LYS A 73 2.47 21.02 13.54
N TYR A 74 2.40 19.89 12.83
CA TYR A 74 3.18 19.66 11.61
C TYR A 74 2.40 20.00 10.32
N MET A 75 1.10 19.69 10.27
CA MET A 75 0.26 19.93 9.08
C MET A 75 -0.51 21.26 9.16
N LYS A 76 -0.50 21.93 10.32
CA LYS A 76 -1.23 23.20 10.59
C LYS A 76 -2.74 23.11 10.34
N ILE A 77 -3.31 21.90 10.45
CA ILE A 77 -4.75 21.66 10.30
C ILE A 77 -5.39 21.79 11.68
N LYS A 78 -6.35 22.72 11.83
CA LYS A 78 -7.11 22.90 13.08
C LYS A 78 -7.86 21.63 13.50
N LYS A 79 -7.93 21.38 14.80
CA LYS A 79 -8.63 20.23 15.40
C LYS A 79 -10.06 20.04 14.88
N GLU A 80 -10.85 21.10 14.74
CA GLU A 80 -12.26 20.98 14.32
C GLU A 80 -12.41 20.51 12.86
N LYS A 81 -11.39 20.70 12.00
CA LYS A 81 -11.37 20.12 10.65
C LYS A 81 -11.06 18.63 10.67
N VAL A 82 -10.17 18.20 11.57
CA VAL A 82 -9.78 16.80 11.76
C VAL A 82 -10.98 16.00 12.28
N GLU A 83 -11.65 16.49 13.31
CA GLU A 83 -12.84 15.86 13.92
C GLU A 83 -14.03 15.75 12.93
N ARG A 84 -14.26 16.78 12.08
CA ARG A 84 -15.26 16.70 10.99
C ARG A 84 -14.88 15.68 9.92
N PHE A 85 -13.60 15.45 9.69
CA PHE A 85 -13.14 14.41 8.77
C PHE A 85 -13.31 13.03 9.39
N GLU A 86 -12.98 12.86 10.67
CA GLU A 86 -13.19 11.64 11.45
C GLU A 86 -14.66 11.21 11.42
N GLN A 87 -15.60 12.12 11.68
CA GLN A 87 -17.04 11.80 11.58
C GLN A 87 -17.50 11.40 10.17
N LYS A 88 -16.88 11.95 9.10
CA LYS A 88 -17.12 11.49 7.72
C LYS A 88 -16.49 10.12 7.43
N MET A 89 -15.36 9.81 8.05
CA MET A 89 -14.67 8.51 7.96
C MET A 89 -15.38 7.41 8.74
N TYR A 90 -16.12 7.75 9.81
CA TYR A 90 -16.69 6.80 10.76
C TYR A 90 -17.55 5.68 10.12
N ASN A 91 -18.26 5.95 9.03
CA ASN A 91 -19.16 4.99 8.39
C ASN A 91 -18.67 4.39 7.05
N ARG A 92 -17.68 4.99 6.36
CA ARG A 92 -17.17 4.52 5.03
C ARG A 92 -15.70 4.86 4.73
N GLY A 93 -14.93 5.34 5.71
CA GLY A 93 -13.53 5.75 5.52
C GLY A 93 -12.56 4.60 5.27
N ASP A 94 -12.98 3.38 5.60
CA ASP A 94 -12.29 2.12 5.30
C ASP A 94 -12.17 1.85 3.78
N TRP A 95 -13.22 2.14 3.00
CA TRP A 95 -13.22 1.97 1.55
C TRP A 95 -12.26 2.91 0.81
N LEU A 96 -11.82 4.02 1.41
CA LEU A 96 -10.80 4.86 0.80
C LEU A 96 -9.46 4.12 0.63
N ALA A 97 -9.19 3.11 1.46
CA ALA A 97 -7.99 2.30 1.33
C ALA A 97 -7.96 1.45 0.05
N VAL A 98 -9.05 1.32 -0.71
CA VAL A 98 -8.99 0.79 -2.09
C VAL A 98 -8.04 1.62 -2.95
N PHE A 99 -8.04 2.94 -2.80
CA PHE A 99 -7.14 3.85 -3.52
C PHE A 99 -5.67 3.79 -3.05
N SER A 100 -5.33 2.88 -2.13
CA SER A 100 -3.93 2.59 -1.76
C SER A 100 -3.09 2.01 -2.90
N PHE A 101 -3.71 1.65 -4.04
CA PHE A 101 -3.01 1.23 -5.25
C PHE A 101 -2.13 2.32 -5.86
N VAL A 102 -2.44 3.61 -5.64
CA VAL A 102 -1.74 4.74 -6.27
C VAL A 102 -0.36 4.93 -5.63
N PRO A 103 0.75 4.89 -6.38
CA PRO A 103 2.09 5.10 -5.81
C PRO A 103 2.22 6.43 -5.07
N GLY A 104 2.81 6.41 -3.87
CA GLY A 104 3.05 7.59 -3.02
C GLY A 104 1.80 8.17 -2.33
N ILE A 105 0.69 8.34 -3.06
CA ILE A 105 -0.60 8.80 -2.49
C ILE A 105 -1.24 7.70 -1.63
N GLY A 106 -1.09 6.44 -2.04
CA GLY A 106 -1.79 5.33 -1.43
C GLY A 106 -1.41 5.06 0.02
N ASP A 107 -0.13 5.17 0.35
CA ASP A 107 0.37 4.96 1.71
C ASP A 107 -0.06 6.10 2.65
N VAL A 108 -0.16 7.33 2.13
CA VAL A 108 -0.74 8.48 2.88
C VAL A 108 -2.20 8.22 3.24
N ILE A 109 -2.99 7.60 2.35
CA ILE A 109 -4.36 7.18 2.65
C ILE A 109 -4.37 6.13 3.76
N VAL A 110 -3.48 5.14 3.72
CA VAL A 110 -3.40 4.08 4.74
C VAL A 110 -2.95 4.62 6.11
N VAL A 111 -1.99 5.56 6.15
CA VAL A 111 -1.63 6.30 7.38
C VAL A 111 -2.85 7.06 7.92
N ALA A 112 -3.59 7.76 7.05
CA ALA A 112 -4.78 8.51 7.44
C ALA A 112 -5.88 7.59 8.00
N CYS A 113 -6.18 6.46 7.36
CA CYS A 113 -7.10 5.44 7.87
C CYS A 113 -6.68 4.94 9.27
N GLY A 114 -5.38 4.68 9.46
CA GLY A 114 -4.80 4.30 10.76
C GLY A 114 -5.03 5.36 11.83
N TYR A 115 -4.66 6.60 11.50
CA TYR A 115 -4.78 7.77 12.37
C TYR A 115 -6.24 8.06 12.78
N PHE A 116 -7.17 8.03 11.83
CA PHE A 116 -8.62 8.16 12.08
C PHE A 116 -9.26 6.88 12.64
N ARG A 117 -8.47 5.84 12.91
CA ARG A 117 -8.90 4.57 13.55
C ARG A 117 -10.08 3.92 12.82
N THR A 118 -10.10 3.96 11.49
CA THR A 118 -11.14 3.34 10.66
C THR A 118 -11.23 1.83 10.94
N ASN A 119 -12.30 1.17 10.48
CA ASN A 119 -12.44 -0.28 10.67
C ASN A 119 -11.22 -1.01 10.09
N PHE A 120 -10.44 -1.67 10.96
CA PHE A 120 -9.21 -2.38 10.58
C PHE A 120 -9.45 -3.44 9.51
N TRP A 121 -10.52 -4.23 9.65
CA TRP A 121 -10.85 -5.28 8.69
C TRP A 121 -11.33 -4.71 7.37
N GLY A 122 -12.22 -3.71 7.40
CA GLY A 122 -12.66 -2.99 6.19
C GLY A 122 -11.48 -2.38 5.44
N THR A 123 -10.58 -1.69 6.16
CA THR A 123 -9.36 -1.06 5.62
C THR A 123 -8.39 -2.08 5.05
N THR A 124 -8.24 -3.24 5.70
CA THR A 124 -7.36 -4.33 5.24
C THR A 124 -7.90 -5.01 3.97
N ILE A 125 -9.21 -5.27 3.92
CA ILE A 125 -9.87 -5.83 2.72
C ILE A 125 -9.78 -4.83 1.57
N ALA A 126 -10.15 -3.57 1.81
CA ALA A 126 -10.07 -2.48 0.84
C ALA A 126 -8.65 -2.30 0.28
N MET A 127 -7.63 -2.23 1.14
CA MET A 127 -6.24 -2.12 0.66
C MET A 127 -5.79 -3.35 -0.13
N THR A 128 -6.21 -4.56 0.27
CA THR A 128 -5.83 -5.78 -0.43
C THR A 128 -6.44 -5.83 -1.83
N ILE A 129 -7.71 -5.42 -1.99
CA ILE A 129 -8.36 -5.30 -3.30
C ILE A 129 -7.61 -4.29 -4.19
N GLY A 130 -7.26 -3.13 -3.64
CA GLY A 130 -6.49 -2.11 -4.37
C GLY A 130 -5.10 -2.61 -4.79
N LYS A 131 -4.36 -3.22 -3.87
CA LYS A 131 -3.00 -3.73 -4.08
C LYS A 131 -2.97 -4.92 -5.06
N PHE A 132 -3.94 -5.82 -4.99
CA PHE A 132 -4.13 -6.85 -6.01
C PHE A 132 -4.39 -6.24 -7.40
N GLY A 133 -5.30 -5.26 -7.48
CA GLY A 133 -5.55 -4.49 -8.70
C GLY A 133 -4.30 -3.82 -9.27
N ARG A 134 -3.42 -3.25 -8.42
CA ARG A 134 -2.12 -2.66 -8.81
C ARG A 134 -1.29 -3.67 -9.60
N TYR A 135 -1.08 -4.88 -9.06
CA TYR A 135 -0.23 -5.87 -9.72
C TYR A 135 -0.88 -6.52 -10.94
N VAL A 136 -2.21 -6.64 -10.99
CA VAL A 136 -2.94 -7.07 -12.20
C VAL A 136 -2.81 -6.04 -13.32
N ILE A 137 -2.95 -4.74 -13.01
CA ILE A 137 -2.72 -3.66 -13.99
C ILE A 137 -1.26 -3.70 -14.49
N TRP A 138 -0.29 -3.85 -13.59
CA TRP A 138 1.12 -3.97 -13.96
C TRP A 138 1.42 -5.21 -14.80
N MET A 139 0.78 -6.35 -14.55
CA MET A 139 0.85 -7.52 -15.42
C MET A 139 0.39 -7.18 -16.85
N TYR A 140 -0.76 -6.53 -17.02
CA TYR A 140 -1.24 -6.15 -18.35
C TYR A 140 -0.32 -5.14 -19.04
N VAL A 141 0.22 -4.16 -18.31
CA VAL A 141 1.20 -3.19 -18.84
C VAL A 141 2.48 -3.91 -19.30
N GLN A 142 3.03 -4.83 -18.50
CA GLN A 142 4.23 -5.59 -18.89
C GLN A 142 3.95 -6.55 -20.05
N GLY A 143 2.80 -7.24 -20.05
CA GLY A 143 2.38 -8.09 -21.17
C GLY A 143 2.23 -7.33 -22.49
N TRP A 144 1.76 -6.08 -22.43
CA TRP A 144 1.66 -5.20 -23.60
C TRP A 144 3.01 -4.65 -24.07
N LEU A 145 4.01 -4.58 -23.19
CA LEU A 145 5.39 -4.18 -23.52
C LEU A 145 6.27 -5.34 -24.04
N MET A 146 5.80 -6.59 -23.95
CA MET A 146 6.49 -7.80 -24.40
C MET A 146 5.99 -8.31 -25.77
N HIS A 147 5.16 -7.53 -26.45
CA HIS A 147 4.63 -7.76 -27.81
C HIS A 147 5.09 -6.66 -28.78
#